data_AF-A0AAV2ZN65-F1
#
_entry.id   AF-A0AAV2ZN65-F1
#
_cell.length_a   1.000
_cell.length_b   1.000
_cell.length_c   1.000
_cell.angle_alpha   90.00
_cell.angle_beta   90.00
_cell.angle_gamma   90.00
#
_symmetry.space_group_name_H-M   'P 1'
#
loop_
_entity.id
_entity.type
_entity.pdbx_description
1 polymer ?
#
loop_
_entity_poly.entity_id
_entity_poly.type
_entity_poly.pdbx_seq_one_letter_code
_entity_poly.pdbx_strand_id
1 'polypeptide(L)' 'MPGILLNKHTGTTLKVAGYADDTSVYLRSKDELPVLDDILLRFTKASGLQVNKTKTAVINLRPDGSGSKHGYQQ' A
#
# COMPACT_ATOMS: atom_id res chain seq x y z
N MET A 1 -16.26 -9.25 5.52
CA MET A 1 -15.74 -9.73 4.23
C MET A 1 -14.30 -10.19 4.43
N PRO A 2 -13.91 -11.38 3.98
CA PRO A 2 -12.52 -11.84 4.08
C PRO A 2 -11.63 -11.03 3.12
N GLY A 3 -10.57 -10.41 3.63
CA GLY A 3 -9.59 -9.67 2.81
C GLY A 3 -8.61 -10.62 2.10
N ILE A 4 -7.89 -10.09 1.12
CA ILE A 4 -6.82 -10.82 0.42
C ILE A 4 -5.49 -10.56 1.13
N LEU A 5 -4.68 -11.60 1.29
CA LEU A 5 -3.33 -11.52 1.84
C LEU A 5 -2.31 -11.56 0.71
N LEU A 6 -1.49 -10.51 0.57
CA LEU A 6 -0.33 -10.53 -0.34
C LEU A 6 0.91 -10.95 0.45
N ASN A 7 1.61 -11.97 -0.05
CA ASN A 7 2.83 -12.46 0.55
C ASN A 7 4.01 -12.25 -0.41
N LYS A 8 5.03 -11.53 0.05
CA LYS A 8 6.34 -11.54 -0.60
C LYS A 8 7.11 -12.73 -0.04
N HIS A 9 7.91 -13.43 -0.86
CA HIS A 9 8.72 -14.61 -0.48
C HIS A 9 9.68 -14.38 0.72
N THR A 10 9.70 -13.17 1.29
CA THR A 10 10.43 -12.75 2.50
C THR A 10 9.57 -12.74 3.77
N GLY A 11 8.30 -13.19 3.74
CA GLY A 11 7.44 -13.36 4.92
C GLY A 11 6.58 -12.15 5.31
N THR A 12 6.61 -11.06 4.55
CA THR A 12 5.77 -9.89 4.79
C THR A 12 4.35 -10.14 4.27
N THR A 13 3.39 -10.29 5.19
CA THR A 13 1.96 -10.38 4.87
C THR A 13 1.33 -8.98 4.88
N LEU A 14 0.79 -8.55 3.74
CA LEU A 14 -0.02 -7.34 3.59
C LEU A 14 -1.50 -7.69 3.63
N LYS A 15 -2.29 -6.92 4.37
CA LYS A 15 -3.75 -7.02 4.35
C LYS A 15 -4.30 -6.09 3.28
N VAL A 16 -5.05 -6.65 2.33
CA VAL A 16 -5.63 -5.90 1.21
C VAL A 16 -7.15 -6.02 1.26
N ALA A 17 -7.83 -4.90 1.09
CA ALA A 17 -9.26 -4.82 0.87
C ALA A 17 -9.51 -4.02 -0.41
N GLY A 18 -10.49 -4.41 -1.22
CA GLY A 18 -10.79 -3.70 -2.46
C GLY A 18 -12.24 -3.85 -2.87
N TYR A 19 -12.70 -2.87 -3.66
CA TYR A 19 -13.98 -2.87 -4.33
C TYR A 19 -13.80 -2.22 -5.71
N ALA A 20 -14.14 -2.94 -6.79
CA ALA A 20 -13.84 -2.52 -8.16
C ALA A 20 -12.33 -2.17 -8.34
N ASP A 21 -12.01 -0.95 -8.79
CA ASP A 21 -10.64 -0.44 -8.94
C ASP A 21 -10.10 0.19 -7.64
N ASP A 22 -10.95 0.49 -6.67
CA ASP A 22 -10.53 1.04 -5.39
C ASP A 22 -9.88 -0.05 -4.53
N THR A 23 -8.59 0.14 -4.19
CA THR A 23 -7.81 -0.81 -3.39
C THR A 23 -7.18 -0.11 -2.19
N SER A 24 -7.36 -0.68 -0.99
CA SER A 24 -6.73 -0.27 0.26
C SER A 24 -5.75 -1.34 0.74
N VAL A 25 -4.54 -0.92 1.10
CA VAL A 25 -3.51 -1.79 1.66
C VAL A 25 -3.14 -1.31 3.07
N TYR A 26 -3.19 -2.22 4.03
CA TYR A 26 -2.84 -1.92 5.42
C TYR A 26 -1.43 -2.41 5.73
N LEU A 27 -0.56 -1.47 6.12
CA LEU A 27 0.81 -1.71 6.53
C LEU A 27 0.93 -1.63 8.06
N ARG A 28 1.89 -2.38 8.63
CA ARG A 28 2.17 -2.32 10.07
C ARG A 28 3.11 -1.17 10.43
N SER A 29 4.01 -0.81 9.53
CA SER A 29 4.96 0.30 9.70
C SER A 29 5.29 0.96 8.37
N LYS A 30 5.92 2.14 8.41
CA LYS A 30 6.40 2.84 7.21
C LYS A 30 7.51 2.06 6.48
N ASP A 31 8.24 1.21 7.18
CA ASP A 31 9.33 0.40 6.60
C ASP A 31 8.82 -0.66 5.61
N GLU A 32 7.51 -0.91 5.58
CA GLU A 32 6.88 -1.80 4.61
C GLU A 32 6.50 -1.08 3.30
N LEU A 33 6.61 0.26 3.21
CA LEU A 33 6.33 1.01 1.98
C LEU A 33 7.19 0.58 0.78
N PRO A 34 8.52 0.35 0.91
CA PRO A 34 9.32 -0.16 -0.21
C PRO A 34 8.87 -1.55 -0.70
N VAL A 35 8.29 -2.36 0.18
CA VAL A 35 7.72 -3.67 -0.21
C VAL A 35 6.44 -3.48 -1.01
N LEU A 36 5.58 -2.53 -0.61
CA LEU A 36 4.38 -2.16 -1.36
C LEU A 36 4.74 -1.62 -2.75
N ASP A 37 5.75 -0.74 -2.85
CA ASP A 37 6.20 -0.18 -4.13
C ASP A 37 6.70 -1.27 -5.10
N ASP A 38 7.49 -2.25 -4.60
CA ASP A 38 7.93 -3.40 -5.40
C ASP A 38 6.74 -4.23 -5.91
N ILE A 39 5.71 -4.42 -5.09
CA ILE A 39 4.48 -5.12 -5.49
C ILE A 39 3.72 -4.33 -6.55
N LEU A 40 3.55 -3.02 -6.38
CA LEU A 40 2.85 -2.17 -7.35
C LEU A 40 3.59 -2.11 -8.69
N LEU A 41 4.92 -2.12 -8.67
CA LEU A 41 5.74 -2.20 -9.89
C LEU A 41 5.52 -3.54 -10.61
N ARG A 42 5.51 -4.66 -9.87
CA ARG A 42 5.23 -5.99 -10.44
C ARG A 42 3.82 -6.07 -11.02
N PHE A 43 2.83 -5.52 -10.32
CA PHE A 43 1.45 -5.42 -10.80
C PHE A 43 1.40 -4.64 -12.12
N THR A 44 2.07 -3.49 -12.19
CA THR A 44 2.12 -2.65 -13.40
C THR A 44 2.73 -3.43 -14.57
N LYS A 45 3.85 -4.11 -14.34
CA LYS A 45 4.53 -4.92 -15.37
C LYS A 45 3.67 -6.10 -15.85
N ALA A 46 2.94 -6.75 -14.95
CA ALA A 46 2.15 -7.93 -15.28
C ALA A 46 0.80 -7.60 -15.94
N SER A 47 0.18 -6.49 -15.55
CA SER A 47 -1.18 -6.12 -16.01
C SER A 47 -1.20 -5.07 -17.11
N GLY A 48 -0.14 -4.28 -17.25
CA GLY A 48 -0.14 -3.06 -18.07
C GLY A 48 -0.97 -1.89 -17.47
N LEU A 49 -1.59 -2.08 -16.31
CA LEU A 49 -2.37 -1.06 -15.61
C LEU A 49 -1.48 -0.20 -14.72
N GLN A 50 -1.88 1.06 -14.51
CA GLN A 50 -1.18 1.99 -13.63
C GLN A 50 -2.03 2.37 -12.42
N VAL A 51 -1.38 2.52 -11.26
CA VAL A 51 -2.02 3.08 -10.07
C VAL A 51 -2.26 4.57 -10.29
N ASN A 52 -3.49 5.03 -10.04
CA ASN A 52 -3.81 6.44 -10.11
C ASN A 52 -3.24 7.19 -8.89
N LYS A 53 -2.07 7.79 -9.06
CA LYS A 53 -1.37 8.52 -8.00
C LYS A 53 -2.16 9.72 -7.47
N THR A 54 -2.98 10.37 -8.28
CA THR A 54 -3.77 11.54 -7.83
C THR A 54 -4.91 11.16 -6.89
N LYS A 55 -5.35 9.89 -6.95
CA LYS A 55 -6.37 9.31 -6.07
C LYS A 55 -5.80 8.48 -4.93
N THR A 56 -4.49 8.25 -4.90
CA THR A 56 -3.84 7.39 -3.89
C THR A 56 -3.39 8.23 -2.70
N ALA A 57 -3.71 7.77 -1.49
CA ALA A 57 -3.28 8.42 -0.25
C ALA A 57 -2.65 7.42 0.73
N VAL A 58 -1.59 7.84 1.42
CA VAL A 58 -1.01 7.10 2.54
C VAL A 58 -1.48 7.76 3.83
N ILE A 59 -2.30 7.03 4.60
CA ILE A 59 -2.92 7.54 5.82
C ILE A 59 -2.34 6.83 7.03
N ASN A 60 -1.87 7.59 8.01
CA ASN A 60 -1.49 7.03 9.30
C ASN A 60 -2.75 6.80 10.16
N LEU A 61 -3.17 5.54 10.30
CA LEU A 61 -4.38 5.16 11.04
C LEU A 61 -4.21 5.21 12.58
N ARG A 62 -2.99 5.39 13.09
CA ARG A 62 -2.70 5.57 14.53
C ARG A 62 -1.97 6.90 14.79
N PRO A 63 -2.72 7.99 15.06
CA PRO A 63 -2.13 9.31 15.25
C PRO A 63 -1.54 9.56 16.65
N ASP A 64 -1.72 8.65 17.62
CA ASP A 64 -1.26 8.81 19.02
C ASP A 64 0.18 8.32 19.28
N GLY A 65 0.96 8.07 18.24
CA GLY A 65 2.41 7.92 18.35
C GLY A 65 3.11 8.83 17.35
N SER A 66 3.51 10.03 17.77
CA SER A 66 4.55 10.86 17.13
C SER A 66 4.64 10.74 15.60
N GLY A 67 3.61 11.17 14.88
CA GLY A 67 3.53 11.04 13.41
C GLY A 67 3.79 12.37 12.71
N SER A 68 5.07 12.74 12.54
CA SER A 68 5.48 13.92 11.77
C SER A 68 4.76 13.99 10.43
N LYS A 69 4.04 15.08 10.20
CA LYS A 69 3.53 15.45 8.88
C LYS A 69 4.73 15.67 7.98
N HIS A 70 5.03 14.72 7.12
CA HIS A 70 5.84 14.96 5.93
C HIS A 70 4.96 14.56 4.75
N GLY A 71 4.29 15.58 4.20
CA GLY A 71 3.79 15.50 2.85
C GLY A 71 5.01 15.35 1.95
N TYR A 72 5.02 14.30 1.13
CA TYR A 72 5.92 14.24 0.00
C TYR A 72 5.46 15.33 -0.99
N GLN A 73 6.20 16.44 -1.04
CA GLN A 73 6.18 17.32 -2.20
C GLN A 73 7.10 16.76 -3.27
N GLN A 74 6.74 17.12 -4.51
CA GLN A 74 7.18 16.57 -5.78
C GLN A 74 8.65 16.83 -6.12
#